data_AF-A0A3Q7GAV1-F1
#
_entry.id   AF-A0A3Q7GAV1-F1
#
_cell.length_a   1.000
_cell.length_b   1.000
_cell.length_c   1.000
_cell.angle_alpha   90.00
_cell.angle_beta   90.00
_cell.angle_gamma   90.00
#
_symmetry.space_group_name_H-M   'P 1'
#
loop_
_entity.id
_entity.type
_entity.pdbx_description
1 polymer ?
#
loop_
_entity_poly.entity_id
_entity_poly.type
_entity_poly.pdbx_seq_one_letter_code
_entity_poly.pdbx_strand_id
1 'polypeptide(L)'
;MAEEKKFTNFAVQNGSVDICEVIKSYIPFLNVRRLSENATLPKRMFPHSAAYDLFSARDVMVPARGKAKVATDLSIDLPPGTYGRVAARSSLSWHRSIDVGGGVVDLDKNPVFVILFNHSDVDFEVKVGDNIAQLVIELHAIPEIVEVYQ
;
A
#
# COMPACT_ATOMS: atom_id res chain seq x y z
N MET A 1 -4.49 -31.49 10.38
CA MET A 1 -3.54 -32.44 11.02
C MET A 1 -2.10 -32.41 10.50
N ALA A 2 -1.81 -32.30 9.18
CA ALA A 2 -0.42 -32.16 8.70
C ALA A 2 0.08 -30.70 8.66
N GLU A 3 -0.81 -29.72 8.45
CA GLU A 3 -0.45 -28.29 8.45
C GLU A 3 -0.35 -27.67 9.85
N GLU A 4 -1.13 -28.16 10.82
CA GLU A 4 -1.12 -27.70 12.22
C GLU A 4 0.23 -27.91 12.94
N LYS A 5 1.08 -28.81 12.45
CA LYS A 5 2.41 -29.06 13.03
C LYS A 5 3.50 -28.10 12.58
N LYS A 6 3.20 -27.13 11.70
CA LYS A 6 4.15 -26.06 11.34
C LYS A 6 4.08 -24.84 12.26
N PHE A 7 3.17 -24.85 13.24
CA PHE A 7 2.80 -23.68 14.06
C PHE A 7 3.51 -23.59 15.43
N THR A 8 4.38 -24.52 15.79
CA THR A 8 4.99 -24.54 17.15
C THR A 8 6.45 -24.13 17.23
N ASN A 9 7.11 -23.78 16.11
CA ASN A 9 8.53 -23.39 16.12
C ASN A 9 8.73 -21.99 15.56
N PHE A 10 8.11 -20.98 16.16
CA PHE A 10 8.78 -19.68 16.17
C PHE A 10 9.91 -19.79 17.19
N ALA A 11 11.15 -19.69 16.72
CA ALA A 11 12.32 -19.73 17.58
C ALA A 11 12.23 -18.55 18.56
N VAL A 12 11.76 -18.82 19.78
CA VAL A 12 11.91 -17.92 20.92
C VAL A 12 13.40 -17.90 21.22
N GLN A 13 14.14 -16.99 20.56
CA GLN A 13 15.49 -16.66 21.00
C GLN A 13 15.35 -15.56 22.06
N ASN A 14 15.77 -15.87 23.29
CA ASN A 14 15.83 -14.94 24.43
C ASN A 14 14.50 -14.33 24.90
N GLY A 15 13.36 -15.00 24.69
CA GLY A 15 12.06 -14.55 25.22
C GLY A 15 11.40 -13.41 24.44
N SER A 16 11.97 -12.98 23.32
CA SER A 16 11.38 -11.98 22.42
C SER A 16 11.02 -12.61 21.07
N VAL A 17 9.79 -12.40 20.60
CA VAL A 17 9.37 -12.77 19.24
C VAL A 17 9.68 -11.62 18.30
N ASP A 18 10.53 -11.85 17.29
CA ASP A 18 10.69 -10.90 16.18
C ASP A 18 9.49 -11.03 15.25
N ILE A 19 8.48 -10.19 15.49
CA ILE A 19 7.25 -10.13 14.70
C ILE A 19 7.55 -9.86 13.22
N CYS A 20 8.58 -9.09 12.89
CA CYS A 20 8.93 -8.80 11.49
C CYS A 20 9.44 -10.04 10.78
N GLU A 21 10.27 -10.86 11.44
CA GLU A 21 10.77 -12.12 10.88
C GLU A 21 9.66 -13.17 10.76
N VAL A 22 8.76 -13.23 11.75
CA VAL A 22 7.53 -14.03 11.68
C VAL A 22 6.71 -13.63 10.46
N ILE A 23 6.38 -12.35 10.29
CA ILE A 23 5.59 -11.85 9.15
C ILE A 23 6.28 -12.18 7.83
N LYS A 24 7.59 -11.94 7.70
CA LYS A 24 8.35 -12.25 6.48
C LYS A 24 8.32 -13.74 6.12
N SER A 25 8.37 -14.62 7.12
CA SER A 25 8.30 -16.07 6.89
C SER A 25 6.93 -16.53 6.38
N TYR A 26 5.85 -15.83 6.75
CA TYR A 26 4.48 -16.10 6.29
C TYR A 26 4.14 -15.39 4.98
N ILE A 27 4.79 -14.25 4.70
CA ILE A 27 4.55 -13.41 3.53
C ILE A 27 5.86 -13.20 2.76
N PRO A 28 6.41 -14.24 2.10
CA PRO A 28 7.68 -14.12 1.39
C PRO A 28 7.55 -13.32 0.09
N PHE A 29 6.34 -13.24 -0.48
CA PHE A 29 6.08 -12.59 -1.77
C PHE A 29 4.79 -11.77 -1.71
N LEU A 30 4.80 -10.64 -2.42
CA LEU A 30 3.62 -9.84 -2.73
C LEU A 30 3.33 -10.03 -4.23
N ASN A 31 2.24 -10.72 -4.58
CA ASN A 31 1.93 -10.94 -6.00
C ASN A 31 1.30 -9.68 -6.58
N VAL A 32 1.88 -9.18 -7.68
CA VAL A 32 1.43 -7.96 -8.36
C VAL A 32 1.24 -8.26 -9.84
N ARG A 33 0.04 -7.96 -10.34
CA ARG A 33 -0.31 -8.09 -11.76
C ARG A 33 -0.34 -6.70 -12.40
N ARG A 34 0.39 -6.54 -13.50
CA ARG A 34 0.27 -5.37 -14.38
C ARG A 34 -0.97 -5.54 -15.26
N LEU A 35 -1.78 -4.49 -15.34
CA LEU A 35 -3.01 -4.44 -16.13
C LEU A 35 -2.79 -3.71 -17.48
N SER A 36 -1.64 -3.03 -17.64
CA SER A 36 -1.22 -2.39 -18.87
C SER A 36 0.31 -2.34 -18.99
N GLU A 37 0.81 -1.92 -20.15
CA GLU A 37 2.24 -1.74 -20.42
C GLU A 37 2.85 -0.55 -19.67
N ASN A 38 2.03 0.45 -19.32
CA ASN A 38 2.45 1.64 -18.57
C ASN A 38 2.64 1.36 -17.07
N ALA A 39 2.13 0.23 -16.58
CA ALA A 39 2.21 -0.13 -15.18
C ALA A 39 3.66 -0.42 -14.76
N THR A 40 4.14 0.30 -13.74
CA THR A 40 5.46 0.06 -13.14
C THR A 40 5.29 -0.73 -11.85
N LEU A 41 6.04 -1.84 -11.71
CA LEU A 41 5.99 -2.65 -10.49
C LEU A 41 6.45 -1.84 -9.26
N PRO A 42 5.81 -2.00 -8.10
CA PRO A 42 6.21 -1.30 -6.88
C PRO A 42 7.64 -1.62 -6.47
N LYS A 43 8.38 -0.63 -5.96
CA LYS A 43 9.79 -0.77 -5.57
C LYS A 43 10.00 -0.29 -4.15
N ARG A 44 10.88 -0.96 -3.41
CA ARG A 44 11.42 -0.42 -2.16
C ARG A 44 12.67 0.37 -2.48
N MET A 45 12.76 1.59 -1.98
CA MET A 45 13.93 2.44 -2.18
C MET A 45 15.16 1.90 -1.45
N PHE A 46 14.97 1.33 -0.26
CA PHE A 46 16.02 0.73 0.56
C PHE A 46 15.58 -0.63 1.12
N PRO A 47 16.51 -1.52 1.52
CA PRO A 47 16.18 -2.83 2.08
C PRO A 47 15.25 -2.78 3.31
N HIS A 48 15.37 -1.72 4.11
CA HIS A 48 14.58 -1.50 5.32
C HIS A 48 13.41 -0.53 5.12
N SER A 49 13.09 -0.14 3.88
CA SER A 49 11.91 0.68 3.60
C SER A 49 10.64 -0.07 4.01
N ALA A 50 9.80 0.60 4.80
CA ALA A 50 8.52 0.07 5.25
C ALA A 50 7.46 0.02 4.13
N ALA A 51 7.63 0.82 3.08
CA ALA A 51 6.66 1.00 2.01
C ALA A 51 7.25 0.69 0.63
N TYR A 52 6.36 0.36 -0.31
CA TYR A 52 6.65 0.19 -1.72
C TYR A 52 6.18 1.42 -2.48
N ASP A 53 7.07 2.08 -3.23
CA ASP A 53 6.73 3.20 -4.10
C ASP A 53 5.69 2.78 -5.15
N LEU A 54 4.68 3.62 -5.35
CA LEU A 54 3.63 3.47 -6.37
C LEU A 54 3.79 4.54 -7.45
N PHE A 55 3.67 4.11 -8.70
CA PHE A 55 3.93 4.96 -9.86
C PHE A 55 2.66 5.19 -10.67
N SER A 56 2.56 6.36 -11.30
CA SER A 56 1.46 6.66 -12.21
C SER A 56 1.59 5.86 -13.51
N ALA A 57 0.47 5.33 -14.00
CA ALA A 57 0.34 4.75 -15.33
C ALA A 57 -0.29 5.71 -16.35
N ARG A 58 -0.64 6.94 -15.93
CA ARG A 58 -1.32 7.95 -16.76
C ARG A 58 -0.77 9.36 -16.52
N ASP A 59 -0.75 10.15 -17.57
CA ASP A 59 -0.60 11.60 -17.42
C ASP A 59 -1.88 12.17 -16.81
N VAL A 60 -1.76 12.92 -15.72
CA VAL A 60 -2.89 13.51 -14.99
C VAL A 60 -2.49 14.89 -14.48
N MET A 61 -3.38 15.86 -14.61
CA MET A 61 -3.24 17.14 -13.92
C MET A 61 -4.09 17.11 -12.64
N VAL A 62 -3.46 17.38 -11.50
CA VAL A 62 -4.14 17.56 -10.20
C VAL A 62 -4.35 19.07 -10.01
N PRO A 63 -5.59 19.56 -10.16
CA PRO A 63 -5.85 21.00 -10.16
C PRO A 63 -5.48 21.63 -8.81
N ALA A 64 -5.03 22.88 -8.84
CA ALA A 64 -4.83 23.71 -7.67
C ALA A 64 -6.07 23.67 -6.75
N ARG A 65 -5.86 23.51 -5.44
CA ARG A 65 -6.92 23.35 -4.44
C ARG A 65 -7.93 22.23 -4.75
N GLY A 66 -7.55 21.25 -5.55
CA GLY A 66 -8.42 20.19 -6.03
C GLY A 66 -7.89 18.79 -5.76
N LYS A 67 -8.43 17.83 -6.50
CA LYS A 67 -8.06 16.41 -6.37
C LYS A 67 -8.17 15.68 -7.70
N ALA A 68 -7.40 14.62 -7.85
CA ALA A 68 -7.50 13.73 -9.00
C ALA A 68 -7.29 12.27 -8.60
N LYS A 69 -7.91 11.37 -9.36
CA LYS A 69 -7.68 9.92 -9.27
C LYS A 69 -6.61 9.55 -10.30
N VAL A 70 -5.52 8.96 -9.84
CA VAL A 70 -4.40 8.54 -10.67
C VAL A 70 -4.30 7.02 -10.68
N ALA A 71 -4.43 6.41 -11.86
CA ALA A 71 -4.36 4.96 -12.01
C ALA A 71 -2.90 4.49 -11.96
N THR A 72 -2.65 3.37 -11.26
CA THR A 72 -1.33 2.69 -11.29
C THR A 72 -1.28 1.56 -12.30
N ASP A 73 -2.44 1.15 -12.83
CA ASP A 73 -2.64 -0.04 -13.67
C ASP A 73 -2.05 -1.32 -13.02
N LEU A 74 -2.08 -1.40 -11.69
CA LEU A 74 -1.70 -2.56 -10.90
C LEU A 74 -2.93 -3.20 -10.25
N SER A 75 -2.90 -4.52 -10.12
CA SER A 75 -3.78 -5.31 -9.24
C SER A 75 -2.86 -6.08 -8.29
N ILE A 76 -3.14 -5.98 -6.98
CA ILE A 76 -2.25 -6.51 -5.94
C ILE A 76 -3.00 -7.59 -5.17
N ASP A 77 -2.39 -8.76 -5.05
CA ASP A 77 -2.88 -9.86 -4.22
C ASP A 77 -2.33 -9.68 -2.80
N LEU A 78 -3.14 -9.04 -1.96
CA LEU A 78 -2.75 -8.75 -0.58
C LEU A 78 -2.82 -10.04 0.27
N PRO A 79 -1.81 -10.29 1.12
CA PRO A 79 -1.82 -11.44 2.03
C PRO A 79 -3.03 -11.41 2.98
N PRO A 80 -3.64 -12.57 3.30
CA PRO A 80 -4.69 -12.65 4.33
C PRO A 80 -4.26 -12.01 5.66
N GLY A 81 -5.19 -11.31 6.32
CA GLY A 81 -4.92 -10.58 7.57
C GLY A 81 -4.19 -9.24 7.39
N THR A 82 -3.98 -8.81 6.15
CA THR A 82 -3.39 -7.50 5.82
C THR A 82 -4.31 -6.65 4.97
N TYR A 83 -4.14 -5.35 5.00
CA TYR A 83 -4.67 -4.44 3.99
C TYR A 83 -3.54 -3.59 3.43
N GLY A 84 -3.73 -3.04 2.24
CA GLY A 84 -2.76 -2.13 1.64
C GLY A 84 -3.10 -0.69 2.00
N ARG A 85 -2.24 0.00 2.75
CA ARG A 85 -2.38 1.44 2.98
C ARG A 85 -1.60 2.24 1.94
N VAL A 86 -2.31 2.94 1.06
CA VAL A 86 -1.73 3.97 0.18
C VAL A 86 -1.49 5.23 1.02
N ALA A 87 -0.23 5.64 1.10
CA ALA A 87 0.22 6.76 1.92
C ALA A 87 0.91 7.82 1.07
N ALA A 88 0.83 9.07 1.53
CA ALA A 88 1.55 10.18 0.91
C ALA A 88 3.07 10.03 1.08
N ARG A 89 3.83 10.59 0.14
CA ARG A 89 5.29 10.68 0.19
C ARG A 89 5.68 12.00 0.84
N SER A 90 6.55 11.98 1.84
CA SER A 90 6.98 13.18 2.56
C SER A 90 7.52 14.26 1.63
N SER A 91 8.26 13.88 0.57
CA SER A 91 8.78 14.82 -0.43
C SER A 91 7.69 15.51 -1.23
N LEU A 92 6.65 14.79 -1.66
CA LEU A 92 5.52 15.39 -2.38
C LEU A 92 4.65 16.24 -1.46
N SER A 93 4.42 15.79 -0.23
CA SER A 93 3.65 16.56 0.76
C SER A 93 4.36 17.86 1.12
N TRP A 94 5.67 17.82 1.35
CA TRP A 94 6.44 18.99 1.73
C TRP A 94 6.71 19.95 0.57
N HIS A 95 7.20 19.45 -0.57
CA HIS A 95 7.67 20.32 -1.66
C HIS A 95 6.61 20.67 -2.71
N ARG A 96 5.49 19.96 -2.73
CA ARG A 96 4.42 20.11 -3.73
C ARG A 96 3.02 20.24 -3.12
N SER A 97 2.91 20.22 -1.79
CA SER A 97 1.63 20.27 -1.06
C SER A 97 0.64 19.20 -1.51
N ILE A 98 1.16 18.01 -1.85
CA ILE A 98 0.35 16.86 -2.29
C ILE A 98 0.12 15.90 -1.13
N ASP A 99 -1.14 15.56 -0.90
CA ASP A 99 -1.55 14.53 0.05
C ASP A 99 -2.30 13.39 -0.65
N VAL A 100 -2.47 12.27 0.05
CA VAL A 100 -3.18 11.09 -0.44
C VAL A 100 -4.54 10.97 0.24
N GLY A 101 -5.58 10.84 -0.57
CA GLY A 101 -6.94 10.59 -0.14
C GLY A 101 -7.28 9.11 0.01
N GLY A 102 -8.12 8.80 1.00
CA GLY A 102 -8.55 7.44 1.26
C GLY A 102 -7.36 6.56 1.61
N GLY A 103 -7.13 5.51 0.81
CA GLY A 103 -5.90 4.74 0.86
C GLY A 103 -6.04 3.36 1.49
N VAL A 104 -7.25 2.86 1.74
CA VAL A 104 -7.47 1.45 2.07
C VAL A 104 -7.61 0.66 0.77
N VAL A 105 -6.74 -0.32 0.56
CA VAL A 105 -6.80 -1.31 -0.52
C VAL A 105 -7.13 -2.65 0.11
N ASP A 106 -8.27 -3.22 -0.29
CA ASP A 106 -8.79 -4.49 0.21
C ASP A 106 -8.27 -5.69 -0.59
N LEU A 107 -8.51 -6.91 -0.08
CA LEU A 107 -8.10 -8.18 -0.70
C LEU A 107 -9.01 -8.60 -1.88
N ASP A 108 -9.51 -7.66 -2.67
CA ASP A 108 -10.47 -7.90 -3.76
C ASP A 108 -9.82 -7.96 -5.16
N LYS A 109 -8.50 -7.71 -5.22
CA LYS A 109 -7.69 -7.67 -6.46
C LYS A 109 -8.17 -6.63 -7.47
N ASN A 110 -8.97 -5.65 -7.05
CA ASN A 110 -9.37 -4.56 -7.91
C ASN A 110 -8.16 -3.70 -8.34
N PRO A 111 -8.26 -2.97 -9.46
CA PRO A 111 -7.20 -2.06 -9.88
C PRO A 111 -6.89 -1.00 -8.82
N VAL A 112 -5.63 -0.92 -8.41
CA VAL A 112 -5.14 0.05 -7.43
C VAL A 112 -4.99 1.41 -8.09
N PHE A 113 -5.50 2.43 -7.40
CA PHE A 113 -5.37 3.83 -7.80
C PHE A 113 -5.00 4.68 -6.59
N VAL A 114 -4.48 5.86 -6.85
CA VAL A 114 -4.11 6.85 -5.85
C VAL A 114 -5.02 8.05 -6.01
N ILE A 115 -5.66 8.50 -4.94
CA ILE A 115 -6.34 9.80 -4.92
C ILE A 115 -5.32 10.82 -4.44
N LEU A 116 -4.98 11.79 -5.26
CA LEU A 116 -4.11 12.90 -4.87
C LEU A 116 -4.96 14.12 -4.55
N PHE A 117 -4.69 14.75 -3.41
CA PHE A 117 -5.19 16.08 -3.05
C PHE A 117 -4.06 17.08 -3.25
N ASN A 118 -4.35 18.18 -3.94
CA ASN A 118 -3.41 19.28 -4.11
C ASN A 118 -3.86 20.45 -3.24
N HIS A 119 -3.09 20.72 -2.19
CA HIS A 119 -3.36 21.81 -1.26
C HIS A 119 -2.68 23.13 -1.66
N SER A 120 -1.97 23.19 -2.78
CA SER A 120 -1.35 24.43 -3.29
C SER A 120 -2.30 25.23 -4.20
N ASP A 121 -1.87 26.44 -4.56
CA ASP A 121 -2.52 27.31 -5.53
C ASP A 121 -1.99 27.12 -6.97
N VAL A 122 -1.23 26.05 -7.22
CA VAL A 122 -0.64 25.75 -8.54
C VAL A 122 -1.00 24.33 -8.95
N ASP A 123 -1.38 24.13 -10.21
CA ASP A 123 -1.66 22.81 -10.74
C ASP A 123 -0.42 21.90 -10.64
N PHE A 124 -0.64 20.64 -10.26
CA PHE A 124 0.41 19.65 -10.17
C PHE A 124 0.28 18.64 -11.30
N GLU A 125 1.27 18.64 -12.19
CA GLU A 125 1.34 17.70 -13.31
C GLU A 125 1.98 16.38 -12.85
N VAL A 126 1.29 15.28 -13.13
CA VAL A 126 1.78 13.91 -12.95
C VAL A 126 1.98 13.30 -14.33
N LYS A 127 3.15 12.69 -14.55
CA LYS A 127 3.47 11.93 -15.76
C LYS A 127 3.48 10.42 -15.50
N VAL A 128 3.29 9.65 -16.56
CA VAL A 128 3.53 8.20 -16.53
C VAL A 128 4.94 7.92 -15.98
N GLY A 129 5.02 7.03 -14.99
CA GLY A 129 6.27 6.66 -14.33
C GLY A 129 6.64 7.55 -13.14
N ASP A 130 5.93 8.63 -12.86
CA ASP A 130 6.15 9.41 -11.65
C ASP A 130 5.77 8.62 -10.41
N ASN A 131 6.63 8.66 -9.39
CA ASN A 131 6.36 8.08 -8.09
C ASN A 131 5.41 8.99 -7.30
N ILE A 132 4.15 8.60 -7.15
CA ILE A 132 3.06 9.46 -6.66
C ILE A 132 2.61 9.14 -5.23
N ALA A 133 2.87 7.94 -4.74
CA ALA A 133 2.46 7.49 -3.41
C ALA A 133 3.32 6.30 -2.98
N GLN A 134 3.03 5.74 -1.81
CA GLN A 134 3.68 4.51 -1.35
C GLN A 134 2.66 3.58 -0.69
N LEU A 135 2.82 2.28 -0.87
CA LEU A 135 1.98 1.24 -0.30
C LEU A 135 2.66 0.63 0.93
N VAL A 136 2.01 0.71 2.08
CA VAL A 136 2.39 -0.02 3.29
C VAL A 136 1.47 -1.23 3.45
N ILE A 137 2.02 -2.40 3.72
CA ILE A 137 1.23 -3.60 4.03
C ILE A 137 1.01 -3.60 5.54
N GLU A 138 -0.24 -3.40 5.96
CA GLU A 138 -0.58 -3.28 7.38
C GLU A 138 -1.43 -4.43 7.86
N LEU A 139 -1.12 -4.92 9.07
CA LEU A 139 -1.95 -5.91 9.75
C LEU A 139 -3.23 -5.25 10.27
N HIS A 140 -4.33 -5.98 10.21
CA HIS A 140 -5.60 -5.52 10.77
C HIS A 140 -6.38 -6.69 11.40
N ALA A 141 -7.36 -6.34 12.24
CA ALA A 141 -8.31 -7.28 12.79
C ALA A 141 -9.66 -7.13 12.07
N ILE A 142 -10.37 -8.24 11.89
CA ILE A 142 -11.73 -8.28 11.33
C ILE A 142 -12.64 -8.97 12.36
N PRO A 143 -13.01 -8.29 13.47
CA PRO A 143 -13.91 -8.88 14.46
C PRO A 143 -15.35 -8.94 13.93
N GLU A 144 -16.10 -9.94 14.39
CA GLU A 144 -17.56 -9.97 14.21
C GLU A 144 -18.21 -8.87 15.06
N ILE A 145 -19.18 -8.17 14.47
CA ILE A 145 -19.92 -7.09 15.14
C ILE A 145 -21.12 -7.71 15.88
N VAL A 146 -21.20 -7.49 17.19
CA VAL A 146 -22.33 -7.92 18.03
C VAL A 146 -23.03 -6.69 18.60
N GLU A 147 -24.31 -6.51 18.27
CA GLU A 147 -25.16 -5.47 18.85
C GLU A 147 -25.53 -5.84 20.29
N VAL A 148 -25.43 -4.88 21.22
CA VAL A 148 -25.77 -5.05 22.64
C VAL A 148 -26.84 -4.06 23.06
N TYR A 149 -27.92 -4.58 23.64
CA TYR A 149 -29.04 -3.81 24.17
C TYR A 149 -28.91 -3.68 25.70
N GLN A 150 -29.27 -2.51 26.24
CA GLN A 150 -29.39 -2.28 27.68
C GLN A 150 -30.79 -2.64 28.18
#